data_AF-A0A2V7B0H8-F1
#
_entry.id   AF-A0A2V7B0H8-F1
#
_cell.length_a   1.000
_cell.length_b   1.000
_cell.length_c   1.000
_cell.angle_alpha   90.00
_cell.angle_beta   90.00
_cell.angle_gamma   90.00
#
_symmetry.space_group_name_H-M   'P 1'
#
loop_
_entity.id
_entity.type
_entity.pdbx_description
1 polymer ?
#
loop_
_entity_poly.entity_id
_entity_poly.type
_entity_poly.pdbx_seq_one_letter_code
_entity_poly.pdbx_strand_id
1 'polypeptide(L)' 'MMDGHEGVPIRKLPTGVPGLDDVLGGGLPELSFNLVVGGPGSGKTTLAH' A
#
# COMPACT_ATOMS: atom_id res chain seq x y z
N MET A 1 4.54 -7.85 -32.04
CA MET A 1 5.22 -7.17 -30.93
C MET A 1 4.49 -7.57 -29.67
N MET A 2 5.15 -8.43 -28.89
CA MET A 2 4.82 -8.85 -27.52
C MET A 2 4.87 -7.58 -26.65
N ASP A 3 4.01 -7.32 -25.65
CA ASP A 3 4.08 -7.94 -24.32
C ASP A 3 2.73 -7.74 -23.58
N GLY A 4 1.94 -8.81 -23.47
CA GLY A 4 0.75 -8.84 -22.63
C GLY A 4 1.11 -9.46 -21.28
N HIS A 5 1.66 -8.68 -20.35
CA HIS A 5 1.70 -9.08 -18.95
C HIS A 5 0.28 -8.91 -18.40
N GLU A 6 -0.58 -9.92 -18.58
CA GLU A 6 -1.89 -10.00 -17.93
C GLU A 6 -1.63 -10.17 -16.43
N GLY A 7 -1.35 -9.06 -15.75
CA GLY A 7 -1.09 -9.02 -14.33
C GLY A 7 -2.35 -9.41 -13.59
N VAL A 8 -2.25 -10.43 -12.73
CA VAL A 8 -3.32 -10.75 -11.78
C VAL A 8 -3.67 -9.48 -11.01
N PRO A 9 -4.94 -9.05 -10.97
CA PRO A 9 -5.32 -7.83 -10.27
C PRO A 9 -4.99 -7.98 -8.79
N ILE A 10 -4.00 -7.23 -8.32
CA ILE A 10 -3.64 -7.20 -6.91
C ILE A 10 -4.72 -6.41 -6.18
N ARG A 11 -5.47 -7.10 -5.33
CA ARG A 11 -6.47 -6.47 -4.48
C ARG A 11 -5.76 -5.52 -3.50
N LYS A 12 -6.35 -4.36 -3.23
CA LYS A 12 -5.77 -3.35 -2.33
C LYS A 12 -6.58 -3.29 -1.03
N LEU A 13 -5.89 -3.22 0.10
CA LEU A 13 -6.47 -3.02 1.42
C LEU A 13 -6.44 -1.52 1.76
N PRO A 14 -7.58 -0.92 2.13
CA PRO A 14 -7.58 0.44 2.64
C PRO A 14 -6.76 0.53 3.92
N THR A 15 -5.93 1.56 4.05
CA THR A 15 -5.11 1.85 5.22
C THR A 15 -5.92 2.46 6.36
N GLY A 16 -7.17 2.87 6.10
CA GLY A 16 -8.02 3.57 7.06
C GLY A 16 -7.70 5.05 7.20
N VAL A 17 -6.69 5.55 6.46
CA VAL A 17 -6.33 6.96 6.38
C VAL A 17 -6.67 7.43 4.96
N PRO A 18 -7.78 8.17 4.75
CA PRO A 18 -8.26 8.52 3.42
C PRO A 18 -7.20 9.22 2.55
N GLY A 19 -6.46 10.17 3.13
CA GLY A 19 -5.40 10.88 2.41
C GLY A 19 -4.21 9.99 2.04
N LEU A 20 -3.95 8.91 2.80
CA LEU A 20 -2.91 7.94 2.47
C LEU A 20 -3.40 6.97 1.40
N ASP A 21 -4.66 6.55 1.47
CA ASP A 21 -5.30 5.71 0.46
C ASP A 21 -5.30 6.40 -0.90
N ASP A 22 -5.60 7.70 -0.96
CA ASP A 22 -5.54 8.49 -2.19
C ASP A 22 -4.12 8.52 -2.79
N VAL A 23 -3.10 8.72 -1.96
CA VAL A 23 -1.69 8.72 -2.39
C VAL A 23 -1.24 7.34 -2.88
N LEU A 24 -1.73 6.26 -2.26
CA LEU A 24 -1.44 4.87 -2.64
C LEU A 24 -2.35 4.34 -3.77
N GLY A 25 -3.32 5.14 -4.22
CA GLY A 25 -4.28 4.79 -5.28
C GLY A 25 -5.29 3.72 -4.85
N GLY A 26 -5.84 3.83 -3.65
CA GLY A 26 -6.84 2.93 -3.07
C GLY A 26 -6.31 1.97 -2.00
N GLY A 27 -5.14 2.23 -1.44
CA GLY A 27 -4.57 1.49 -0.31
C GLY A 27 -3.40 0.56 -0.65
N LEU A 28 -3.05 -0.32 0.29
CA LEU A 28 -1.86 -1.18 0.22
C LEU A 28 -2.13 -2.46 -0.59
N PRO A 29 -1.21 -2.89 -1.47
CA PRO A 29 -1.36 -4.12 -2.21
C PRO A 29 -1.39 -5.36 -1.29
N GLU A 30 -2.38 -6.22 -1.47
CA GLU A 30 -2.49 -7.51 -0.79
C GLU A 30 -1.35 -8.45 -1.20
N LEU A 31 -0.99 -9.33 -0.28
CA LEU A 31 0.05 -10.36 -0.50
C LEU A 31 1.41 -9.80 -0.93
N SER A 32 1.68 -8.52 -0.61
CA SER A 32 2.91 -7.82 -0.96
C SER A 32 3.67 -7.39 0.30
N PHE A 33 5.00 -7.38 0.22
CA PHE A 33 5.84 -6.86 1.30
C PHE A 33 5.85 -5.33 1.25
N ASN A 34 5.28 -4.70 2.27
CA ASN A 34 5.22 -3.24 2.41
C ASN A 34 6.20 -2.77 3.49
N LEU A 35 7.04 -1.78 3.18
CA LEU A 35 8.00 -1.20 4.11
C LEU A 35 7.56 0.21 4.53
N VAL A 36 7.36 0.41 5.84
CA VAL A 36 6.99 1.71 6.42
C VAL A 36 8.22 2.36 7.07
N VAL A 37 8.73 3.45 6.50
CA VAL A 37 9.92 4.17 6.97
C VAL A 37 9.55 5.59 7.41
N GLY A 38 10.19 6.07 8.47
CA GLY A 38 9.98 7.42 8.99
C GLY A 38 10.76 7.66 10.28
N GLY A 39 10.96 8.93 10.64
CA GLY A 39 11.69 9.32 11.86
C GLY A 39 11.05 8.82 13.17
N PRO A 40 11.76 8.91 14.31
CA PRO A 40 11.19 8.57 15.62
C PRO A 40 9.90 9.35 15.89
N GLY A 41 8.88 8.69 16.46
CA GLY A 41 7.59 9.33 16.75
C GLY A 41 6.66 9.56 15.56
N SER A 42 7.01 9.14 14.34
CA SER A 42 6.18 9.37 13.13
C SER A 42 4.93 8.48 13.00
N GLY A 43 4.51 7.76 14.05
CA GLY A 43 3.29 6.96 14.03
C GLY A 43 3.34 5.63 13.25
N LYS A 44 4.52 5.11 12.87
CA LYS A 44 4.64 3.84 12.11
C LYS A 44 3.99 2.65 12.81
N THR A 45 4.17 2.55 14.13
CA THR A 45 3.57 1.50 14.95
C THR A 45 2.05 1.65 14.99
N THR A 46 1.54 2.88 15.04
CA THR A 46 0.10 3.17 14.98
C THR A 46 -0.50 2.78 13.62
N LEU A 47 0.25 2.92 12.52
CA LEU A 47 -0.19 2.50 11.19
C LEU A 47 -0.19 0.97 11.02
N ALA A 48 0.68 0.25 11.73
CA ALA A 48 0.85 -1.19 11.62
C ALA A 48 0.05 -2.01 12.64
N HIS A 49 -0.67 -1.35 13.55
CA HIS A 49 -1.48 -1.98 14.59
C HIS A 49 -2.96 -1.97 14.21
#